data_AF-A0A7X9A0V8-F1
#
_entry.id   AF-A0A7X9A0V8-F1
#
_cell.length_a   1.000
_cell.length_b   1.000
_cell.length_c   1.000
_cell.angle_alpha   90.00
_cell.angle_beta   90.00
_cell.angle_gamma   90.00
#
_symmetry.space_group_name_H-M   'P 1'
#
loop_
_entity.id
_entity.type
_entity.pdbx_description
1 polymer ?
#
loop_
_entity_poly.entity_id
_entity_poly.type
_entity_poly.pdbx_seq_one_letter_code
_entity_poly.pdbx_strand_id
1 'polypeptide(L)'
;MRFAFIVSETLSGIRRNLSMVISVVLVTFISLTFVGSAGLLQMQINQMKGYWYDRVEVAIFLCNDTSTAASCAGGAVTDSQREAIEAQLESQQASAYVESYEHESQDQALELFQD
;
A
#
# COMPACT_ATOMS: atom_id res chain seq x y z
N MET A 1 34.91 -10.25 46.15
CA MET A 1 36.28 -10.73 45.86
C MET A 1 36.40 -11.42 44.49
N ARG A 2 35.54 -12.38 44.12
CA ARG A 2 35.67 -13.12 42.84
C ARG A 2 35.16 -12.37 41.59
N PHE A 3 34.03 -11.66 41.72
CA PHE A 3 33.40 -10.98 40.57
C PHE A 3 34.25 -9.83 40.02
N ALA A 4 34.84 -9.02 40.92
CA ALA A 4 35.75 -7.94 40.55
C ALA A 4 37.00 -8.46 39.82
N PHE A 5 37.54 -9.61 40.23
CA PHE A 5 38.68 -10.26 39.58
C PHE A 5 38.34 -10.79 38.19
N ILE A 6 37.17 -11.44 38.04
CA ILE A 6 36.70 -11.95 36.74
C ILE A 6 36.49 -10.79 35.76
N VAL A 7 35.88 -9.69 36.23
CA VAL A 7 35.67 -8.49 35.42
C VAL A 7 37.00 -7.83 35.03
N SER A 8 37.97 -7.72 35.95
CA SER A 8 39.29 -7.15 35.63
C SER A 8 40.07 -7.99 34.62
N GLU A 9 40.01 -9.31 34.72
CA GLU A 9 40.68 -10.22 33.78
C GLU A 9 40.05 -10.11 32.38
N THR A 10 38.72 -10.04 32.32
CA THR A 10 37.96 -9.91 31.07
C THR A 10 38.22 -8.56 30.38
N LEU A 11 38.25 -7.46 31.15
CA LEU A 11 38.60 -6.12 30.65
C LEU A 11 40.05 -6.07 30.11
N SER A 12 40.97 -6.77 30.76
CA SER A 12 42.35 -6.91 30.28
C SER A 12 42.38 -7.68 28.95
N GLY A 13 41.61 -8.78 28.84
CA GLY A 13 41.45 -9.55 27.60
C GLY A 13 40.88 -8.74 26.44
N ILE A 14 39.87 -7.90 26.70
CA ILE A 14 39.26 -6.99 25.72
C ILE A 14 40.26 -5.92 25.27
N ARG A 15 40.99 -5.28 26.20
CA ARG A 15 42.00 -4.28 25.84
C ARG A 15 43.11 -4.85 24.96
N ARG A 16 43.52 -6.08 25.22
CA ARG A 16 44.59 -6.73 24.46
C ARG A 16 44.16 -7.20 23.07
N ASN A 17 42.86 -7.42 22.86
CA ASN A 17 42.27 -7.84 21.58
C ASN A 17 41.28 -6.81 21.01
N LEU A 18 41.50 -5.53 21.31
CA LEU A 18 40.54 -4.47 21.06
C LEU A 18 40.12 -4.38 19.58
N SER A 19 41.07 -4.53 18.65
CA SER A 19 40.82 -4.45 17.20
C SER A 19 39.85 -5.52 16.71
N MET A 20 40.05 -6.76 17.15
CA MET A 20 39.17 -7.88 16.80
C MET A 20 37.76 -7.68 17.38
N VAL A 21 37.68 -7.24 18.65
CA VAL A 21 36.39 -7.00 19.33
C VAL A 21 35.61 -5.88 18.64
N ILE A 22 36.26 -4.76 18.30
CA ILE A 22 35.62 -3.65 17.58
C ILE A 22 35.09 -4.13 16.23
N SER A 23 35.86 -4.94 15.51
CA SER A 23 35.46 -5.46 14.20
C SER A 23 34.18 -6.30 14.29
N VAL A 24 34.09 -7.19 15.28
CA VAL A 24 32.90 -8.02 15.51
C VAL A 24 31.69 -7.15 15.86
N VAL A 25 31.85 -6.21 16.79
CA VAL A 25 30.75 -5.32 17.21
C VAL A 25 30.25 -4.47 16.04
N LEU A 26 31.15 -3.93 15.23
CA LEU A 26 30.82 -3.09 14.08
C LEU A 26 30.03 -3.90 13.04
N VAL A 27 30.45 -5.13 12.73
CA VAL A 27 29.74 -6.00 11.78
C VAL A 27 28.35 -6.37 12.29
N THR A 28 28.21 -6.70 13.57
CA THR A 28 26.89 -7.01 14.17
C THR A 28 25.99 -5.78 14.18
N PHE A 29 26.53 -4.62 14.54
CA PHE A 29 25.79 -3.35 14.55
C PHE A 29 25.27 -2.98 13.16
N ILE A 30 26.12 -3.07 12.13
CA ILE A 30 25.72 -2.82 10.75
C ILE A 30 24.60 -3.77 10.34
N SER A 31 24.78 -5.08 10.58
CA SER A 31 23.77 -6.09 10.25
C SER A 31 22.42 -5.80 10.90
N LEU A 32 22.40 -5.49 12.19
CA LEU A 32 21.18 -5.15 12.92
C LEU A 32 20.54 -3.85 12.43
N THR A 33 21.36 -2.87 12.06
CA THR A 33 20.88 -1.58 11.51
C THR A 33 20.17 -1.80 10.18
N PHE A 34 20.73 -2.63 9.29
CA PHE A 34 20.10 -2.97 8.02
C PHE A 34 18.78 -3.72 8.22
N VAL A 35 18.73 -4.69 9.14
CA VAL A 35 17.49 -5.40 9.48
C VAL A 35 16.44 -4.45 10.05
N GLY A 36 16.82 -3.57 10.97
CA GLY A 36 15.92 -2.57 11.55
C GLY A 36 15.39 -1.60 10.49
N SER A 37 16.26 -1.09 9.62
CA SER A 37 15.90 -0.17 8.53
C SER A 37 14.97 -0.84 7.52
N ALA A 38 15.23 -2.11 7.17
CA ALA A 38 14.36 -2.89 6.30
C ALA A 38 12.96 -3.08 6.89
N GLY A 39 12.86 -3.33 8.21
CA GLY A 39 11.57 -3.42 8.90
C GLY A 39 10.79 -2.10 8.85
N LEU A 40 11.46 -0.97 9.10
CA LEU A 40 10.83 0.36 9.00
C LEU A 40 10.36 0.68 7.58
N LEU A 41 11.18 0.38 6.57
CA LEU A 41 10.79 0.54 5.16
C LEU A 41 9.62 -0.36 4.79
N GLN A 42 9.58 -1.60 5.29
CA GLN A 42 8.47 -2.50 5.05
C GLN A 42 7.16 -1.97 5.66
N MET A 43 7.21 -1.34 6.84
CA MET A 43 6.05 -0.67 7.43
C MET A 43 5.57 0.50 6.57
N GLN A 44 6.48 1.33 6.05
CA GLN A 44 6.12 2.40 5.12
C GLN A 44 5.54 1.86 3.82
N ILE A 45 6.12 0.80 3.26
CA ILE A 45 5.61 0.15 2.05
C ILE A 45 4.20 -0.40 2.29
N ASN A 46 3.93 -1.03 3.43
CA ASN A 46 2.58 -1.53 3.72
C ASN A 46 1.55 -0.40 3.85
N GLN A 47 1.91 0.72 4.46
CA GLN A 47 1.04 1.91 4.52
C GLN A 47 0.83 2.52 3.13
N MET A 48 1.89 2.63 2.32
CA MET A 48 1.76 3.11 0.95
C MET A 48 0.98 2.13 0.07
N LYS A 49 1.13 0.82 0.27
CA LYS A 49 0.35 -0.19 -0.45
C LYS A 49 -1.13 -0.05 -0.14
N GLY A 50 -1.55 0.12 1.13
CA GLY A 50 -2.97 0.41 1.43
C GLY A 50 -3.51 1.53 0.54
N TYR A 51 -2.80 2.67 0.50
CA TYR A 51 -3.19 3.81 -0.33
C TYR A 51 -3.29 3.54 -1.85
N TRP A 52 -2.42 2.69 -2.41
CA TRP A 52 -2.42 2.38 -3.85
C TRP A 52 -3.30 1.19 -4.23
N TYR A 53 -3.44 0.20 -3.34
CA TYR A 53 -4.30 -0.96 -3.55
C TYR A 53 -5.78 -0.60 -3.34
N ASP A 54 -6.09 0.29 -2.39
CA ASP A 54 -7.45 0.85 -2.22
C ASP A 54 -7.86 1.75 -3.40
N ARG A 55 -6.89 2.24 -4.19
CA ARG A 55 -7.11 3.15 -5.33
C ARG A 55 -7.05 2.48 -6.69
N VAL A 56 -7.08 1.15 -6.79
CA VAL A 56 -7.28 0.50 -8.10
C VAL A 56 -8.75 0.63 -8.47
N GLU A 57 -9.15 1.85 -8.82
CA GLU A 57 -10.50 2.20 -9.22
C GLU A 57 -10.65 1.99 -10.73
N VAL A 58 -11.74 1.33 -11.11
CA VAL A 58 -12.13 1.18 -12.51
C VAL A 58 -13.29 2.13 -12.77
N ALA A 59 -13.03 3.23 -13.47
CA ALA A 59 -14.07 4.17 -13.88
C ALA A 59 -14.84 3.62 -15.08
N ILE A 60 -16.14 3.41 -14.90
CA ILE A 60 -17.07 3.01 -15.96
C ILE A 60 -17.84 4.25 -16.42
N PHE A 61 -17.43 4.85 -17.53
CA PHE A 61 -18.12 6.01 -18.09
C PHE A 61 -19.39 5.57 -18.82
N LEU A 62 -20.53 6.03 -18.33
CA LEU A 62 -21.82 5.80 -18.98
C LEU A 62 -22.04 6.81 -20.11
N CYS A 63 -22.74 6.36 -21.16
CA CYS A 63 -23.10 7.22 -22.28
C CYS A 63 -24.05 8.34 -21.83
N ASN A 64 -23.76 9.56 -22.29
CA ASN A 64 -24.60 10.75 -22.12
C ASN A 64 -25.11 11.27 -23.47
N ASP A 65 -25.98 12.28 -23.47
CA ASP A 65 -26.59 12.84 -24.68
C ASP A 65 -25.58 13.43 -25.69
N THR A 66 -24.37 13.75 -25.20
CA THR A 66 -23.28 14.33 -26.01
C THR A 66 -22.21 13.31 -26.39
N SER A 67 -22.37 12.04 -26.01
CA SER A 67 -21.35 11.01 -26.20
C SER A 67 -21.23 10.63 -27.67
N THR A 68 -20.06 10.85 -28.25
CA THR A 68 -19.78 10.58 -29.67
C THR A 68 -19.16 9.21 -29.92
N ALA A 69 -18.95 8.42 -28.87
CA ALA A 69 -18.40 7.08 -28.98
C ALA A 69 -19.37 6.16 -29.77
N ALA A 70 -18.82 5.31 -30.64
CA ALA A 70 -19.62 4.37 -31.44
C ALA A 70 -20.42 3.39 -30.56
N SER A 71 -19.95 3.09 -29.35
CA SER A 71 -20.65 2.31 -28.34
C SER A 71 -21.88 3.00 -27.74
N CYS A 72 -21.99 4.33 -27.90
CA CYS A 72 -23.08 5.16 -27.39
C CYS A 72 -24.10 5.54 -28.46
N ALA A 73 -24.14 4.81 -29.58
CA ALA A 73 -25.09 5.06 -30.67
C ALA A 73 -26.58 5.00 -30.23
N GLY A 74 -26.87 4.37 -29.09
CA GLY A 74 -28.20 4.29 -28.49
C GLY A 74 -28.64 5.53 -27.69
N GLY A 75 -27.77 6.54 -27.52
CA GLY A 75 -28.04 7.73 -26.70
C GLY A 75 -27.62 7.57 -25.24
N ALA A 76 -28.17 8.43 -24.38
CA ALA A 76 -27.90 8.39 -22.94
C ALA A 76 -28.38 7.08 -22.30
N VAL A 77 -27.66 6.64 -21.27
CA VAL A 77 -28.00 5.43 -20.51
C VAL A 77 -29.38 5.57 -19.87
N THR A 78 -30.20 4.52 -19.93
CA THR A 78 -31.50 4.47 -19.25
C THR A 78 -31.35 3.92 -17.82
N ASP A 79 -32.34 4.20 -16.96
CA ASP A 79 -32.37 3.67 -15.60
C ASP A 79 -32.32 2.13 -15.58
N SER A 80 -33.04 1.48 -16.50
CA SER A 80 -33.03 0.02 -16.63
C SER A 80 -31.66 -0.54 -17.02
N GLN A 81 -30.87 0.20 -17.81
CA GLN A 81 -29.51 -0.21 -18.17
C GLN A 81 -28.55 -0.03 -17.00
N ARG A 82 -28.77 1.00 -16.17
CA ARG A 82 -28.00 1.22 -14.96
C ARG A 82 -28.23 0.12 -13.93
N GLU A 83 -29.49 -0.22 -13.65
CA GLU A 83 -29.85 -1.32 -12.76
C GLU A 83 -29.24 -2.66 -13.23
N ALA A 84 -29.20 -2.89 -14.55
CA ALA A 84 -28.57 -4.10 -15.09
C ALA A 84 -27.06 -4.15 -14.85
N ILE A 85 -26.37 -2.99 -14.91
CA ILE A 85 -24.93 -2.89 -14.60
C ILE A 85 -24.69 -3.15 -13.11
N GLU A 86 -25.48 -2.52 -12.24
CA GLU A 86 -25.40 -2.71 -10.79
C GLU A 86 -25.60 -4.18 -10.40
N ALA A 87 -26.64 -4.82 -10.95
CA ALA A 87 -26.88 -6.24 -10.74
C ALA A 87 -25.73 -7.14 -11.22
N GLN A 88 -25.01 -6.71 -12.26
CA GLN A 88 -23.85 -7.44 -12.78
C GLN A 88 -22.62 -7.27 -11.89
N LEU A 89 -22.41 -6.08 -11.31
CA LEU A 89 -21.35 -5.81 -10.32
C LEU A 89 -21.57 -6.59 -9.02
N GLU A 90 -22.83 -6.78 -8.63
CA GLU A 90 -23.22 -7.57 -7.44
C GLU A 90 -23.25 -9.09 -7.68
N SER A 91 -23.09 -9.52 -8.93
CA SER A 91 -23.13 -10.95 -9.27
C SER A 91 -22.02 -11.74 -8.55
N GLN A 92 -22.24 -13.05 -8.33
CA GLN A 92 -21.23 -13.93 -7.71
C GLN A 92 -19.88 -13.96 -8.47
N GLN A 93 -19.87 -13.59 -9.74
CA GLN A 93 -18.66 -13.57 -10.57
C GLN A 93 -17.87 -12.27 -10.39
N ALA A 94 -18.56 -11.15 -10.17
CA ALA A 94 -17.94 -9.83 -10.03
C ALA A 94 -17.65 -9.45 -8.56
N SER A 95 -18.52 -9.84 -7.63
CA SER A 95 -18.36 -9.59 -6.18
C SER A 95 -17.11 -10.17 -5.55
N ALA A 96 -16.44 -11.14 -6.20
CA ALA A 96 -15.13 -11.63 -5.78
C ALA A 96 -13.98 -10.63 -6.04
N TYR A 97 -14.21 -9.63 -6.91
CA TYR A 97 -13.20 -8.67 -7.38
C TYR A 97 -13.58 -7.22 -7.11
N VAL A 98 -14.85 -6.94 -6.80
CA VAL A 98 -15.36 -5.60 -6.51
C VAL A 98 -15.63 -5.49 -5.01
N GLU A 99 -14.86 -4.65 -4.32
CA GLU A 99 -15.04 -4.39 -2.89
C GLU A 99 -16.19 -3.41 -2.63
N SER A 100 -16.24 -2.32 -3.40
CA SER A 100 -17.32 -1.32 -3.35
C SER A 100 -17.51 -0.67 -4.72
N TYR A 101 -18.68 -0.07 -4.94
CA TYR A 101 -18.98 0.76 -6.11
C TYR A 101 -19.84 1.95 -5.69
N GLU A 102 -19.66 3.07 -6.36
CA GLU A 102 -20.45 4.28 -6.15
C GLU A 102 -20.88 4.84 -7.52
N HIS A 103 -22.12 5.30 -7.60
CA HIS A 103 -22.62 5.97 -8.79
C HIS A 103 -22.38 7.47 -8.66
N GLU A 104 -21.57 8.03 -9.57
CA GLU A 104 -21.35 9.47 -9.67
C GLU A 104 -22.27 10.09 -10.73
N SER A 105 -23.04 11.11 -10.34
CA SER A 105 -23.88 11.89 -11.27
C SER A 105 -23.06 12.90 -12.07
N GLN A 106 -23.58 13.36 -13.21
CA GLN A 106 -22.88 14.37 -14.03
C GLN A 106 -22.67 15.69 -13.27
N ASP A 107 -23.60 16.07 -12.41
CA ASP A 107 -23.50 17.28 -11.58
C ASP A 107 -22.40 17.13 -10.53
N GLN A 108 -22.33 15.98 -9.84
CA GLN A 108 -21.25 15.67 -8.89
C GLN A 108 -19.88 15.64 -9.59
N ALA A 109 -19.79 15.00 -10.76
CA ALA A 109 -18.56 14.94 -11.55
C ALA A 109 -18.05 16.34 -11.93
N LEU A 110 -18.98 17.25 -12.25
CA LEU A 110 -18.67 18.63 -12.59
C LEU A 110 -18.18 19.42 -11.36
N GLU A 111 -18.80 19.22 -10.19
CA GLU A 111 -18.39 19.84 -8.93
C GLU A 111 -16.97 19.38 -8.53
N LEU A 112 -16.71 18.07 -8.55
CA LEU A 112 -15.40 17.46 -8.30
C LEU A 112 -14.30 17.94 -9.26
N PHE A 113 -14.65 18.25 -10.52
CA PHE A 113 -13.69 18.77 -11.49
C PHE A 113 -13.33 20.25 -11.25
N GLN A 114 -14.21 21.01 -10.58
CA GLN A 114 -14.02 22.44 -10.35
C GLN A 114 -13.26 22.76 -9.06
N ASP A 115 -13.22 21.83 -8.10
CA ASP A 115 -12.39 21.89 -6.88
C ASP A 115 -10.90 21.60 -7.16
#